data_AF-A0A7G7LF21-F1
#
_entry.id   AF-A0A7G7LF21-F1
#
_cell.length_a   1.000
_cell.length_b   1.000
_cell.length_c   1.000
_cell.angle_alpha   90.00
_cell.angle_beta   90.00
_cell.angle_gamma   90.00
#
_symmetry.space_group_name_H-M   'P 1'
#
loop_
_entity.id
_entity.type
_entity.pdbx_description
1 polymer ?
#
loop_
_entity_poly.entity_id
_entity_poly.type
_entity_poly.pdbx_seq_one_letter_code
_entity_poly.pdbx_strand_id
1 'polypeptide(L)'
;MTSENDDRHRWTDPRTRATDGALPVATVSMTGPDQVSVVSGGVTVAQADVVAGPQVVVRFWVAAHALTADTRGELVRTAFTHASLAPRQRVLATLPHEDAGLIAELRSHLSVTSTRVAGSTCLLEGLVA
;
A
#
# COMPACT_ATOMS: atom_id res chain seq x y z
N MET A 1 7.04 43.35 -14.29
CA MET A 1 5.67 43.21 -13.74
C MET A 1 5.12 41.88 -14.25
N THR A 2 5.52 40.74 -13.67
CA THR A 2 4.96 40.03 -12.49
C THR A 2 3.48 39.67 -12.58
N SER A 3 3.26 38.35 -12.48
CA SER A 3 2.08 37.64 -11.98
C SER A 3 0.85 37.64 -12.90
N GLU A 4 0.13 36.54 -13.05
CA GLU A 4 -0.38 35.69 -11.97
C GLU A 4 -0.62 34.26 -12.46
N ASN A 5 0.06 33.32 -11.82
CA ASN A 5 -0.13 31.88 -11.95
C ASN A 5 -1.24 31.48 -10.96
N ASP A 6 -2.48 31.34 -11.43
CA ASP A 6 -3.61 30.86 -10.61
C ASP A 6 -3.80 29.36 -10.86
N ASP A 7 -2.82 28.56 -10.40
CA ASP A 7 -2.97 27.12 -10.17
C ASP A 7 -3.78 26.91 -8.89
N ARG A 8 -5.09 27.19 -8.95
CA ARG A 8 -6.00 26.73 -7.90
C ARG A 8 -6.26 25.25 -8.11
N HIS A 9 -5.50 24.45 -7.36
CA HIS A 9 -5.79 23.06 -7.06
C HIS A 9 -7.26 22.88 -6.67
N ARG A 10 -8.09 22.53 -7.67
CA ARG A 10 -9.47 22.12 -7.47
C ARG A 10 -9.45 20.69 -6.92
N TRP A 11 -9.24 20.57 -5.61
CA TRP A 11 -9.51 19.33 -4.88
C TRP A 11 -10.98 18.98 -5.11
N THR A 12 -11.22 17.95 -5.92
CA THR A 12 -12.57 17.51 -6.28
C THR A 12 -12.94 16.37 -5.35
N ASP A 13 -14.00 16.56 -4.55
CA ASP A 13 -14.51 15.56 -3.60
C ASP A 13 -14.86 14.26 -4.37
N PRO A 14 -14.23 13.10 -4.04
CA PRO A 14 -14.38 11.87 -4.82
C PRO A 14 -15.71 11.15 -4.64
N ARG A 15 -16.68 11.72 -3.91
CA ARG A 15 -17.93 11.02 -3.53
C ARG A 15 -18.98 10.80 -4.62
N THR A 16 -18.73 11.11 -5.90
CA THR A 16 -19.80 11.02 -6.90
C THR A 16 -19.37 10.47 -8.25
N ARG A 17 -19.28 9.13 -8.37
CA ARG A 17 -19.93 8.36 -9.46
C ARG A 17 -19.67 6.86 -9.30
N ALA A 18 -20.67 6.15 -8.80
CA ALA A 18 -20.80 4.72 -9.07
C ALA A 18 -21.58 4.59 -10.40
N THR A 19 -20.97 3.95 -11.40
CA THR A 19 -21.68 3.50 -12.60
C THR A 19 -21.11 2.16 -13.06
N ASP A 20 -21.98 1.16 -13.04
CA ASP A 20 -22.11 0.00 -13.94
C ASP A 20 -20.93 -0.96 -14.18
N GLY A 21 -21.14 -2.22 -13.76
CA GLY A 21 -20.95 -3.40 -14.62
C GLY A 21 -19.56 -4.04 -14.79
N ALA A 22 -18.46 -3.36 -14.48
CA ALA A 22 -17.13 -3.97 -14.42
C ALA A 22 -16.39 -3.39 -13.22
N LEU A 23 -15.78 -4.24 -12.38
CA LEU A 23 -14.84 -3.72 -11.38
C LEU A 23 -13.77 -2.93 -12.14
N PRO A 24 -13.58 -1.63 -11.88
CA PRO A 24 -12.61 -0.84 -12.60
C PRO A 24 -11.24 -1.50 -12.46
N VAL A 25 -10.53 -1.68 -13.59
CA VAL A 25 -9.20 -2.27 -13.61
C VAL A 25 -8.33 -1.50 -12.60
N ALA A 26 -7.83 -2.22 -11.61
CA ALA A 26 -6.93 -1.67 -10.61
C ALA A 26 -5.51 -1.76 -11.17
N THR A 27 -4.83 -0.63 -11.27
CA THR A 27 -3.44 -0.55 -11.72
C THR A 27 -2.54 -0.34 -10.52
N VAL A 28 -1.52 -1.18 -10.38
CA VAL A 28 -0.46 -0.99 -9.39
C VAL A 28 0.69 -0.24 -10.04
N SER A 29 1.17 0.82 -9.40
CA SER A 29 2.30 1.59 -9.91
C SER A 29 3.14 2.19 -8.79
N MET A 30 4.43 2.39 -9.06
CA MET A 30 5.27 3.21 -8.20
C MET A 30 4.89 4.68 -8.42
N THR A 31 4.46 5.36 -7.36
CA THR A 31 4.13 6.79 -7.37
C THR A 31 5.24 7.66 -6.78
N GLY A 32 6.26 7.02 -6.21
CA GLY A 32 7.51 7.63 -5.76
C GLY A 32 8.59 6.55 -5.56
N PRO A 33 9.82 6.92 -5.17
CA PRO A 33 10.87 5.94 -4.90
C PRO A 33 10.49 4.98 -3.77
N ASP A 34 9.74 5.48 -2.80
CA ASP A 34 9.40 4.81 -1.55
C ASP A 34 7.91 4.45 -1.46
N GLN A 35 7.16 4.61 -2.56
CA GLN A 35 5.70 4.52 -2.53
C GLN A 35 5.13 3.76 -3.73
N VAL A 36 4.23 2.84 -3.43
CA VAL A 36 3.44 2.08 -4.40
C VAL A 36 1.97 2.39 -4.17
N SER A 37 1.24 2.73 -5.23
CA SER A 37 -0.19 3.00 -5.18
C SER A 37 -0.96 2.01 -6.04
N VAL A 38 -2.17 1.69 -5.60
CA VAL A 38 -3.17 1.00 -6.41
C VAL A 38 -4.26 2.00 -6.77
N VAL A 39 -4.43 2.24 -8.07
CA VAL A 39 -5.44 3.18 -8.58
C VAL A 39 -6.53 2.40 -9.32
N SER A 40 -7.79 2.63 -8.94
CA SER A 40 -8.95 2.05 -9.61
C SER A 40 -9.95 3.16 -9.91
N GLY A 41 -10.38 3.28 -11.17
CA GLY A 41 -11.30 4.34 -11.60
C GLY A 41 -10.76 5.77 -11.38
N GLY A 42 -9.43 5.95 -11.38
CA GLY A 42 -8.78 7.24 -11.11
C GLY A 42 -8.65 7.59 -9.63
N VAL A 43 -9.02 6.69 -8.72
CA VAL A 43 -8.94 6.89 -7.26
C VAL A 43 -7.91 5.93 -6.67
N THR A 44 -7.04 6.43 -5.78
CA THR A 44 -6.15 5.57 -5.00
C THR A 44 -6.96 4.77 -3.99
N VAL A 45 -6.99 3.46 -4.16
CA VAL A 45 -7.74 2.52 -3.31
C VAL A 45 -6.85 1.74 -2.35
N ALA A 46 -5.54 1.74 -2.58
CA ALA A 46 -4.56 1.23 -1.63
C ALA A 46 -3.19 1.87 -1.87
N GLN A 47 -2.35 1.84 -0.84
CA GLN A 47 -1.00 2.37 -0.87
C GLN A 47 -0.08 1.54 0.02
N ALA A 48 1.18 1.42 -0.38
CA ALA A 48 2.27 0.92 0.44
C ALA A 48 3.40 1.96 0.46
N ASP A 49 3.79 2.40 1.65
CA ASP A 49 4.94 3.29 1.86
C ASP A 49 6.08 2.52 2.53
N VAL A 50 7.30 2.65 2.01
CA VAL A 50 8.51 2.02 2.55
C VAL A 50 9.39 3.09 3.19
N VAL A 51 9.60 3.00 4.50
CA VAL A 51 10.44 3.94 5.24
C VAL A 51 11.74 3.24 5.62
N ALA A 52 12.83 3.66 5.00
CA ALA A 52 14.17 3.13 5.26
C ALA A 52 14.66 3.48 6.68
N GLY A 53 15.41 2.56 7.28
CA GLY A 53 16.00 2.72 8.61
C GLY A 53 16.68 1.43 9.08
N PRO A 54 17.21 1.40 10.33
CA PRO A 54 17.80 0.19 10.90
C PRO A 54 16.82 -1.00 10.93
N GLN A 55 15.54 -0.69 11.17
CA GLN A 55 14.39 -1.54 10.89
C GLN A 55 13.56 -0.81 9.83
N VAL A 56 13.32 -1.46 8.70
CA VAL A 56 12.51 -0.88 7.62
C VAL A 56 11.04 -0.97 8.01
N VAL A 57 10.31 0.12 7.87
CA VAL A 57 8.87 0.14 8.14
C VAL A 57 8.13 0.12 6.82
N VAL A 58 7.20 -0.83 6.64
CA VAL A 58 6.33 -0.89 5.47
C VAL A 58 4.89 -0.62 5.91
N ARG A 59 4.30 0.47 5.43
CA ARG A 59 2.96 0.90 5.84
C ARG A 59 1.97 0.67 4.72
N PHE A 60 1.04 -0.25 4.95
CA PHE A 60 -0.05 -0.51 4.03
C PHE A 60 -1.31 0.22 4.49
N TRP A 61 -1.95 0.86 3.52
CA TRP A 61 -3.30 1.39 3.63
C TRP A 61 -4.15 0.79 2.53
N VAL A 62 -5.34 0.31 2.88
CA VAL A 62 -6.29 -0.29 1.93
C VAL A 62 -7.68 0.25 2.26
N ALA A 63 -8.35 0.84 1.27
CA ALA A 63 -9.76 1.17 1.39
C ALA A 63 -10.58 -0.12 1.53
N ALA A 64 -11.61 -0.10 2.38
CA ALA A 64 -12.40 -1.29 2.71
C ALA A 64 -12.85 -2.05 1.45
N HIS A 65 -12.60 -3.37 1.43
CA HIS A 65 -12.98 -4.31 0.36
C HIS A 65 -12.50 -3.97 -1.06
N ALA A 66 -11.49 -3.11 -1.22
CA ALA A 66 -11.15 -2.58 -2.54
C ALA A 66 -10.26 -3.48 -3.41
N LEU A 67 -9.58 -4.49 -2.83
CA LEU A 67 -8.55 -5.23 -3.55
C LEU A 67 -8.90 -6.71 -3.77
N THR A 68 -8.71 -7.18 -5.01
CA THR A 68 -8.65 -8.60 -5.35
C THR A 68 -7.37 -9.24 -4.76
N ALA A 69 -7.30 -10.58 -4.77
CA ALA A 69 -6.11 -11.28 -4.31
C ALA A 69 -4.87 -10.96 -5.17
N ASP A 70 -5.04 -10.90 -6.49
CA ASP A 70 -3.95 -10.61 -7.42
C ASP A 70 -3.39 -9.20 -7.22
N THR A 71 -4.27 -8.20 -7.08
CA THR A 71 -3.85 -6.81 -6.83
C THR A 71 -3.19 -6.65 -5.47
N ARG A 72 -3.62 -7.38 -4.44
CA ARG A 72 -2.90 -7.45 -3.14
C ARG A 72 -1.50 -8.02 -3.30
N GLY A 73 -1.38 -9.13 -4.02
CA GLY A 73 -0.09 -9.75 -4.33
C GLY A 73 0.83 -8.80 -5.08
N GLU A 74 0.33 -8.12 -6.10
CA GLU A 74 1.11 -7.18 -6.89
C GLU A 74 1.54 -5.95 -6.08
N LEU A 75 0.68 -5.41 -5.21
CA LEU A 75 1.03 -4.32 -4.29
C LEU A 75 2.18 -4.72 -3.36
N VAL A 76 2.09 -5.89 -2.71
CA VAL A 76 3.14 -6.38 -1.81
C VAL A 76 4.42 -6.65 -2.58
N ARG A 77 4.35 -7.38 -3.70
CA ARG A 77 5.53 -7.68 -4.53
C ARG A 77 6.23 -6.41 -4.99
N THR A 78 5.48 -5.44 -5.48
CA THR A 78 6.03 -4.15 -5.95
C THR A 78 6.63 -3.36 -4.80
N ALA A 79 6.02 -3.36 -3.60
CA ALA A 79 6.63 -2.70 -2.44
C ALA A 79 7.96 -3.37 -2.05
N PHE A 80 8.03 -4.70 -2.14
CA PHE A 80 9.22 -5.49 -1.78
C PHE A 80 10.35 -5.46 -2.81
N THR A 81 10.18 -4.81 -3.97
CA THR A 81 11.32 -4.51 -4.86
C THR A 81 12.15 -3.31 -4.38
N HIS A 82 11.68 -2.60 -3.36
CA HIS A 82 12.37 -1.45 -2.79
C HIS A 82 13.77 -1.82 -2.27
N ALA A 83 14.79 -1.00 -2.61
CA ALA A 83 16.20 -1.32 -2.34
C ALA A 83 16.51 -1.53 -0.84
N SER A 84 15.78 -0.88 0.06
CA SER A 84 15.94 -1.09 1.51
C SER A 84 15.41 -2.44 2.00
N LEU A 85 14.57 -3.15 1.24
CA LEU A 85 14.01 -4.45 1.60
C LEU A 85 14.90 -5.60 1.09
N ALA A 86 16.20 -5.51 1.36
CA ALA A 86 17.17 -6.55 1.02
C ALA A 86 16.95 -7.84 1.84
N PRO A 87 17.42 -9.01 1.38
CA PRO A 87 17.31 -10.26 2.13
C PRO A 87 17.84 -10.14 3.56
N ARG A 88 17.13 -10.75 4.52
CA ARG A 88 17.42 -10.70 5.96
C ARG A 88 17.30 -9.31 6.60
N GLN A 89 16.82 -8.30 5.89
CA GLN A 89 16.53 -7.00 6.48
C GLN A 89 15.41 -7.13 7.52
N ARG A 90 15.57 -6.45 8.67
CA ARG A 90 14.50 -6.34 9.67
C ARG A 90 13.40 -5.44 9.17
N VAL A 91 12.16 -5.94 9.23
CA VAL A 91 10.97 -5.25 8.75
C VAL A 91 9.91 -5.20 9.85
N LEU A 92 9.26 -4.05 9.96
CA LEU A 92 7.99 -3.88 10.66
C LEU A 92 6.93 -3.46 9.62
N ALA A 93 6.00 -4.35 9.31
CA ALA A 93 4.87 -4.05 8.44
C ALA A 93 3.65 -3.66 9.26
N THR A 94 2.98 -2.56 8.90
CA THR A 94 1.71 -2.12 9.48
C THR A 94 0.61 -2.22 8.43
N LEU A 95 -0.51 -2.85 8.74
CA LEU A 95 -1.57 -3.10 7.77
C LEU A 95 -2.95 -3.17 8.44
N PRO A 96 -4.05 -3.04 7.68
CA PRO A 96 -5.39 -3.26 8.22
C PRO A 96 -5.53 -4.70 8.76
N HIS A 97 -6.00 -4.83 10.01
CA HIS A 97 -6.17 -6.14 10.67
C HIS A 97 -7.18 -7.03 9.94
N GLU A 98 -8.24 -6.44 9.39
CA GLU A 98 -9.32 -7.18 8.74
C GLU A 98 -8.93 -7.70 7.34
N ASP A 99 -7.77 -7.30 6.81
CA ASP A 99 -7.28 -7.77 5.51
C ASP A 99 -6.41 -9.03 5.66
N ALA A 100 -7.07 -10.16 5.92
CA ALA A 100 -6.41 -11.46 6.06
C ALA A 100 -5.61 -11.86 4.80
N GLY A 101 -6.02 -11.41 3.62
CA GLY A 101 -5.32 -11.67 2.38
C GLY A 101 -3.98 -10.95 2.30
N LEU A 102 -3.94 -9.68 2.70
CA LEU A 102 -2.70 -8.92 2.78
C LEU A 102 -1.76 -9.46 3.87
N ILE A 103 -2.31 -9.91 5.01
CA ILE A 103 -1.53 -10.61 6.05
C ILE A 103 -0.88 -11.88 5.50
N ALA A 104 -1.63 -12.70 4.76
CA ALA A 104 -1.13 -13.93 4.17
C ALA A 104 -0.03 -13.68 3.14
N GLU A 105 -0.22 -12.68 2.26
CA GLU A 105 0.79 -12.31 1.27
C GLU A 105 2.07 -11.79 1.94
N LEU A 106 1.97 -10.92 2.96
CA LEU A 106 3.16 -10.45 3.67
C LEU A 106 3.94 -11.60 4.35
N ARG A 107 3.24 -12.63 4.82
CA ARG A 107 3.86 -13.82 5.40
C ARG A 107 4.61 -14.68 4.39
N SER A 108 4.33 -14.57 3.09
CA SER A 108 5.13 -15.27 2.07
C SER A 108 6.45 -14.54 1.76
N HIS A 109 6.51 -13.24 2.03
CA HIS A 109 7.69 -12.37 1.84
C HIS A 109 8.56 -12.22 3.08
N LEU A 110 8.06 -12.62 4.25
CA LEU A 110 8.72 -12.43 5.53
C LEU A 110 8.86 -13.76 6.28
N SER A 111 10.06 -13.99 6.81
CA SER A 111 10.25 -14.90 7.95
C SER A 111 9.71 -14.20 9.22
N VAL A 112 8.39 -14.26 9.41
CA VAL A 112 7.68 -13.56 10.50
C VAL A 112 8.05 -14.15 11.86
N THR A 113 8.43 -13.29 12.79
CA THR A 113 8.78 -13.66 14.16
C THR A 113 7.71 -13.24 15.17
N SER A 114 6.93 -12.21 14.86
CA SER A 114 5.88 -11.71 15.74
C SER A 114 4.72 -11.11 14.94
N THR A 115 3.49 -11.35 15.40
CA THR A 115 2.27 -10.67 14.93
C THR A 115 1.59 -10.05 16.13
N ARG A 116 1.22 -8.76 16.04
CA ARG A 116 0.48 -8.05 17.09
C ARG A 116 -0.70 -7.31 16.48
N VAL A 117 -1.80 -7.19 17.22
CA VAL A 117 -2.98 -6.43 16.79
C VAL A 117 -3.19 -5.25 17.74
N ALA A 118 -3.43 -4.09 17.16
CA ALA A 118 -3.72 -2.83 17.86
C ALA A 118 -4.93 -2.17 17.20
N GLY A 119 -6.12 -2.46 17.72
CA GLY A 119 -7.39 -1.97 17.14
C GLY A 119 -7.59 -2.48 15.71
N SER A 120 -7.75 -1.56 14.76
CA SER A 120 -7.91 -1.86 13.33
C SER A 120 -6.60 -2.16 12.60
N THR A 121 -5.45 -2.09 13.28
CA THR A 121 -4.13 -2.26 12.68
C THR A 121 -3.49 -3.56 13.17
N CYS A 122 -2.93 -4.32 12.24
CA CYS A 122 -2.05 -5.44 12.51
C CYS A 122 -0.59 -4.99 12.28
N LEU A 123 0.30 -5.50 13.12
CA LEU A 123 1.75 -5.31 13.05
C LEU A 123 2.39 -6.68 12.82
N LEU A 124 3.16 -6.80 11.74
CA LEU A 124 3.95 -7.98 11.42
C LEU A 124 5.43 -7.59 11.51
N GLU A 125 6.16 -8.28 12.37
CA GLU A 125 7.60 -8.11 12.50
C GLU A 125 8.31 -9.38 12.02
N GLY A 126 9.39 -9.20 11.26
CA GLY A 126 10.14 -10.32 10.72
C GLY A 126 11.37 -9.89 9.95
N LEU A 127 11.95 -10.86 9.25
CA LEU A 127 13.05 -10.64 8.31
C LEU A 127 12.55 -10.86 6.88
N VAL A 128 13.04 -10.08 5.92
CA VAL A 128 12.82 -10.37 4.49
C VAL A 128 13.36 -11.76 4.18
N ALA A 129 12.50 -12.61 3.61
CA ALA A 129 12.80 -14.00 3.25
C ALA A 129 13.76 -14.09 2.06
#